data_AF-A0A804KLZ7-F1
#
_entry.id   AF-A0A804KLZ7-F1
#
_cell.length_a   1.000
_cell.length_b   1.000
_cell.length_c   1.000
_cell.angle_alpha   90.00
_cell.angle_beta   90.00
_cell.angle_gamma   90.00
#
_symmetry.space_group_name_H-M   'P 1'
#
loop_
_entity.id
_entity.type
_entity.pdbx_description
1 polymer ?
#
loop_
_entity_poly.entity_id
_entity_poly.type
_entity_poly.pdbx_seq_one_letter_code
_entity_poly.pdbx_strand_id
1 'polypeptide(L)'
;MLFHPRYKLQSGSGQGLNPDTTIYIESCQTDIGQTIQMMYEIVARALKFMNLENAHPQDYLNFYCLGNREEAPKDNLQQDDQSLEKIPEELSQKFRRFMIYVHAKGMIVDDEYVIIGSANINQRSLAGSRDTEIAMGAYQPHHTWTKRKRHPHGQVYGYRMSLWAEHLGMIDDRFKEPNSLECVKFVNKIAEENWSRYTAEEITPLTGHLLKYPVKVEADGKVGPLPNQECFPDVGGKILGAYTALPDTLTM
;
A
#
# COMPACT_ATOMS: atom_id res chain seq x y z
N MET A 1 -3.21 1.79 -6.09
CA MET A 1 -3.40 2.90 -5.13
C MET A 1 -2.70 2.49 -3.85
N LEU A 2 -1.67 3.24 -3.44
CA LEU A 2 -0.91 2.96 -2.22
C LEU A 2 -1.53 3.80 -1.09
N PHE A 3 -2.04 3.17 -0.03
CA PHE A 3 -2.60 3.89 1.12
C PHE A 3 -1.63 3.78 2.29
N HIS A 4 -1.32 4.91 2.93
CA HIS A 4 -0.79 4.86 4.29
C HIS A 4 -1.04 6.13 5.11
N PRO A 5 -1.60 6.02 6.33
CA PRO A 5 -1.64 7.13 7.27
C PRO A 5 -0.24 7.49 7.79
N ARG A 6 -0.04 8.75 8.18
CA ARG A 6 1.22 9.25 8.77
C ARG A 6 1.53 8.51 10.07
N TYR A 7 2.59 7.71 10.10
CA TYR A 7 3.28 7.38 11.34
C TYR A 7 4.38 8.44 11.54
N LYS A 8 4.09 9.50 12.30
CA LYS A 8 5.17 10.30 12.88
C LYS A 8 5.68 9.53 14.10
N LEU A 9 6.70 8.71 13.92
CA LEU A 9 7.63 8.46 15.02
C LEU A 9 8.32 9.81 15.27
N GLN A 10 8.06 10.43 16.42
CA GLN A 10 8.88 11.56 16.83
C GLN A 10 10.29 11.00 17.02
N SER A 11 11.21 11.37 16.12
CA SER A 11 12.63 11.14 16.29
C SER A 11 13.09 11.98 17.49
N GLY A 12 13.02 11.40 18.68
CA GLY A 12 13.36 12.05 19.94
C GLY A 12 12.46 11.56 21.06
N SER A 13 13.04 10.73 21.94
CA SER A 13 12.45 10.07 23.11
C SER A 13 11.73 8.75 22.81
N GLY A 14 12.24 7.66 23.39
CA GLY A 14 11.74 6.28 23.29
C GLY A 14 10.37 6.06 23.94
N GLN A 15 9.39 6.88 23.58
CA GLN A 15 7.99 6.67 23.91
C GLN A 15 7.31 6.07 22.68
N GLY A 16 6.57 4.97 22.88
CA GLY A 16 5.69 4.41 21.84
C GLY A 16 4.74 5.46 21.27
N LEU A 17 4.01 5.12 20.19
CA LEU A 17 3.02 6.02 19.60
C LEU A 17 2.11 6.61 20.69
N ASN A 18 2.05 7.94 20.77
CA ASN A 18 1.16 8.64 21.69
C ASN A 18 -0.28 8.07 21.50
N PRO A 19 -1.00 7.74 22.59
CA PRO A 19 -2.38 7.22 22.52
C PRO A 19 -3.29 7.98 21.55
N ASP A 20 -3.18 9.30 21.49
CA ASP A 20 -3.97 10.14 20.58
C ASP A 20 -3.63 9.90 19.10
N THR A 21 -2.35 9.58 18.81
CA THR A 21 -1.89 9.25 17.45
C THR A 21 -2.39 7.86 17.04
N THR A 22 -2.39 6.89 17.96
CA THR A 22 -2.91 5.54 17.70
C THR A 22 -4.41 5.60 17.40
N ILE A 23 -5.19 6.34 18.18
CA ILE A 23 -6.63 6.53 17.94
C ILE A 23 -6.87 7.17 16.58
N TYR A 24 -6.12 8.23 16.23
CA TYR A 24 -6.25 8.87 14.92
C TYR A 24 -5.97 7.89 13.77
N ILE A 25 -4.89 7.10 13.87
CA ILE A 25 -4.53 6.10 12.86
C ILE A 25 -5.61 5.03 12.73
N GLU A 26 -6.11 4.48 13.84
CA GLU A 26 -7.16 3.46 13.80
C GLU A 26 -8.47 3.99 13.21
N SER A 27 -8.77 5.27 13.42
CA SER A 27 -9.92 5.93 12.77
C SER A 27 -9.71 6.03 11.26
N CYS A 28 -8.57 6.55 10.79
CA CYS A 28 -8.27 6.60 9.36
C CYS A 28 -8.23 5.19 8.72
N GLN A 29 -7.73 4.18 9.45
CA GLN A 29 -7.74 2.79 8.98
C GLN A 29 -9.15 2.22 8.87
N THR A 30 -10.08 2.68 9.70
CA THR A 30 -11.50 2.31 9.59
C THR A 30 -12.09 2.83 8.28
N ASP A 31 -11.84 4.11 7.95
CA ASP A 31 -12.32 4.73 6.70
C ASP A 31 -11.71 4.04 5.47
N ILE A 32 -10.41 3.71 5.53
CA ILE A 32 -9.71 2.92 4.50
C ILE A 32 -10.35 1.54 4.37
N GLY A 33 -10.55 0.83 5.48
CA GLY A 33 -11.14 -0.51 5.50
C GLY A 33 -12.55 -0.55 4.90
N GLN A 34 -13.40 0.42 5.25
CA GLN A 34 -14.74 0.56 4.68
C GLN A 34 -14.71 0.88 3.18
N THR A 35 -13.79 1.74 2.74
CA THR A 35 -13.63 2.06 1.32
C THR A 35 -13.19 0.82 0.54
N ILE A 36 -12.21 0.07 1.05
CA ILE A 36 -11.73 -1.18 0.44
C ILE A 36 -12.86 -2.21 0.36
N GLN A 37 -13.63 -2.38 1.44
CA GLN A 37 -14.81 -3.26 1.48
C GLN A 37 -15.82 -2.91 0.39
N MET A 38 -16.26 -1.64 0.33
CA MET A 38 -17.21 -1.16 -0.65
C MET A 38 -16.72 -1.41 -2.10
N MET A 39 -15.45 -1.12 -2.38
CA MET A 39 -14.88 -1.30 -3.71
C MET A 39 -14.85 -2.78 -4.12
N TYR A 40 -14.44 -3.68 -3.24
CA TYR A 40 -14.43 -5.11 -3.55
C TYR A 40 -15.84 -5.69 -3.70
N GLU A 41 -16.83 -5.23 -2.93
CA GLU A 41 -18.24 -5.63 -3.14
C GLU A 41 -18.78 -5.18 -4.50
N ILE A 42 -18.38 -4.02 -5.00
CA ILE A 42 -18.75 -3.54 -6.34
C ILE A 42 -18.15 -4.49 -7.40
N VAL A 43 -16.86 -4.79 -7.30
CA VAL A 43 -16.17 -5.70 -8.24
C VAL A 43 -16.80 -7.09 -8.19
N ALA A 44 -16.96 -7.68 -7.00
CA ALA A 44 -17.55 -9.01 -6.84
C ALA A 44 -18.98 -9.10 -7.40
N ARG A 45 -19.81 -8.07 -7.19
CA ARG A 45 -21.15 -8.00 -7.80
C ARG A 45 -21.08 -7.97 -9.32
N ALA A 46 -20.15 -7.23 -9.90
CA ALA A 46 -19.98 -7.18 -11.35
C ALA A 46 -19.52 -8.55 -11.92
N LEU A 47 -18.57 -9.22 -11.26
CA LEU A 47 -18.12 -10.56 -11.67
C LEU A 47 -19.25 -11.59 -11.62
N LYS A 48 -20.06 -11.56 -10.55
CA LYS A 48 -21.25 -12.42 -10.42
C LYS A 48 -22.29 -12.12 -11.49
N PHE A 49 -22.55 -10.84 -11.78
CA PHE A 49 -23.50 -10.42 -12.82
C PHE A 49 -23.08 -10.90 -14.22
N MET A 50 -21.77 -10.90 -14.49
CA MET A 50 -21.21 -11.35 -15.77
C MET A 50 -21.00 -12.88 -15.86
N ASN A 51 -21.36 -13.63 -14.81
CA ASN A 51 -21.17 -15.07 -14.69
C ASN A 51 -19.70 -15.53 -14.85
N LEU A 52 -18.76 -14.74 -14.32
CA LEU A 52 -17.34 -15.06 -14.31
C LEU A 52 -16.97 -15.89 -13.07
N GLU A 53 -17.39 -17.15 -13.04
CA GLU A 53 -17.30 -18.02 -11.84
C GLU A 53 -15.87 -18.30 -11.35
N ASN A 54 -14.87 -18.20 -12.24
CA ASN A 54 -13.46 -18.46 -11.92
C ASN A 54 -12.64 -17.17 -11.65
N ALA A 55 -13.28 -16.00 -11.65
CA ALA A 55 -12.62 -14.72 -11.44
C ALA A 55 -12.64 -14.31 -9.97
N HIS A 56 -11.51 -13.82 -9.46
CA HIS A 56 -11.43 -13.26 -8.12
C HIS A 56 -11.42 -11.72 -8.18
N PRO A 57 -12.00 -10.99 -7.20
CA PRO A 57 -11.94 -9.53 -7.21
C PRO A 57 -10.52 -8.95 -7.29
N GLN A 58 -9.53 -9.67 -6.74
CA GLN A 58 -8.11 -9.30 -6.81
C GLN A 58 -7.44 -9.53 -8.17
N ASP A 59 -8.15 -10.09 -9.15
CA ASP A 59 -7.73 -10.07 -10.55
C ASP A 59 -7.91 -8.67 -11.19
N TYR A 60 -8.71 -7.80 -10.55
CA TYR A 60 -9.12 -6.49 -11.11
C TYR A 60 -8.75 -5.30 -10.21
N LEU A 61 -8.76 -5.48 -8.89
CA LEU A 61 -8.45 -4.42 -7.93
C LEU A 61 -7.47 -4.93 -6.88
N ASN A 62 -6.37 -4.21 -6.68
CA ASN A 62 -5.34 -4.59 -5.71
C ASN A 62 -4.85 -3.40 -4.90
N PHE A 63 -4.61 -3.65 -3.62
CA PHE A 63 -4.01 -2.70 -2.69
C PHE A 63 -2.66 -3.24 -2.23
N TYR A 64 -1.69 -2.33 -2.14
CA TYR A 64 -0.33 -2.63 -1.72
C TYR A 64 0.13 -1.56 -0.72
N CYS A 65 1.15 -1.89 0.04
CA CYS A 65 1.96 -0.93 0.80
C CYS A 65 3.45 -1.17 0.48
N LEU A 66 4.34 -0.34 1.02
CA LEU A 66 5.77 -0.51 0.85
C LEU A 66 6.44 -0.81 2.18
N GLY A 67 7.45 -1.68 2.16
CA GLY A 67 8.27 -1.97 3.33
C GLY A 67 9.69 -2.34 2.92
N ASN A 68 10.59 -2.21 3.88
CA ASN A 68 11.96 -2.67 3.73
C ASN A 68 12.33 -3.61 4.88
N ARG A 69 13.26 -4.52 4.59
CA ARG A 69 13.86 -5.41 5.58
C ARG A 69 15.34 -5.59 5.27
N GLU A 70 16.20 -5.22 6.21
CA GLU A 70 17.65 -5.15 5.99
C GLU A 70 18.39 -6.15 6.87
N GLU A 71 19.37 -6.86 6.31
CA GLU A 71 20.27 -7.68 7.12
C GLU A 71 21.11 -6.80 8.07
N ALA A 72 21.50 -7.36 9.21
CA ALA A 72 22.43 -6.68 10.10
C ALA A 72 23.82 -6.62 9.45
N PRO A 73 24.54 -5.49 9.54
CA PRO A 73 25.96 -5.45 9.21
C PRO A 73 26.72 -6.50 10.04
N LYS A 74 27.65 -7.24 9.41
CA LYS A 74 28.37 -8.36 10.02
C LYS A 74 29.19 -7.99 11.28
N ASP A 75 29.35 -6.70 11.59
CA ASP A 75 30.21 -6.20 12.66
C ASP A 75 29.48 -5.83 13.97
N ASN A 76 28.15 -5.88 14.04
CA ASN A 76 27.37 -5.45 15.23
C ASN A 76 26.60 -6.58 15.92
N LEU A 77 27.30 -7.65 16.30
CA LEU A 77 26.77 -8.65 17.26
C LEU A 77 27.00 -8.17 18.69
N GLN A 78 26.22 -7.20 19.15
CA GLN A 78 25.99 -7.01 20.58
C GLN A 78 24.53 -7.38 20.87
N GLN A 79 24.36 -8.61 21.36
CA GLN A 79 23.14 -9.02 22.03
C GLN A 79 23.23 -8.48 23.46
N ASP A 80 22.52 -7.39 23.75
CA ASP A 80 22.18 -7.07 25.12
C ASP A 80 20.78 -7.66 25.38
N ASP A 81 20.76 -8.75 26.13
CA ASP A 81 19.57 -9.43 26.59
C ASP A 81 19.04 -8.65 27.81
N GLN A 82 18.31 -7.56 27.56
CA GLN A 82 17.61 -6.83 28.62
C GLN A 82 16.11 -6.70 28.33
N SER A 83 15.34 -7.23 29.30
CA SER A 83 13.90 -7.06 29.59
C SER A 83 12.96 -6.67 28.43
N LEU A 84 12.11 -7.64 28.06
CA LEU A 84 10.98 -7.53 27.11
C LEU A 84 9.89 -6.54 27.58
N GLU A 85 10.14 -5.24 27.53
CA GLU A 85 9.05 -4.27 27.34
C GLU A 85 8.87 -4.08 25.82
N LYS A 86 7.65 -4.31 25.31
CA LYS A 86 7.34 -4.32 23.88
C LYS A 86 7.34 -2.90 23.29
N ILE A 87 8.50 -2.26 23.22
CA ILE A 87 8.61 -0.95 22.58
C ILE A 87 8.68 -1.19 21.05
N PRO A 88 7.79 -0.58 20.25
CA PRO A 88 7.75 -0.76 18.79
C PRO A 88 9.09 -0.57 18.08
N GLU A 89 9.90 0.37 18.59
CA GLU A 89 11.22 0.66 18.07
C GLU A 89 12.19 -0.52 18.23
N GLU A 90 12.21 -1.16 19.40
CA GLU A 90 13.05 -2.33 19.67
C GLU A 90 12.64 -3.54 18.83
N LEU A 91 11.33 -3.76 18.65
CA LEU A 91 10.83 -4.82 17.78
C LEU A 91 11.21 -4.57 16.32
N SER A 92 11.07 -3.33 15.83
CA SER A 92 11.48 -2.96 14.47
C SER A 92 12.98 -3.12 14.27
N GLN A 93 13.80 -2.77 15.27
CA GLN A 93 15.25 -2.99 15.25
C GLN A 93 15.61 -4.48 15.29
N LYS A 94 14.93 -5.28 16.13
CA LYS A 94 15.14 -6.73 16.25
C LYS A 94 14.81 -7.46 14.95
N PHE A 95 13.64 -7.20 14.37
CA PHE A 95 13.20 -7.85 13.13
C PHE A 95 13.73 -7.17 11.86
N ARG A 96 14.44 -6.05 12.04
CA ARG A 96 15.11 -5.26 11.00
C ARG A 96 14.19 -4.86 9.86
N ARG A 97 12.93 -4.57 10.18
CA ARG A 97 11.90 -4.25 9.21
C ARG A 97 11.20 -2.96 9.59
N PHE A 98 10.83 -2.18 8.59
CA PHE A 98 9.94 -1.05 8.77
C PHE A 98 9.23 -0.72 7.46
N MET A 99 8.10 -0.05 7.56
CA MET A 99 7.39 0.44 6.38
C MET A 99 8.23 1.49 5.64
N ILE A 100 8.10 1.52 4.31
CA ILE A 100 8.50 2.69 3.52
C ILE A 100 7.27 3.58 3.41
N TYR A 101 7.38 4.79 3.95
CA TYR A 101 6.24 5.69 4.02
C TYR A 101 5.87 6.26 2.65
N VAL A 102 4.69 5.88 2.13
CA VAL A 102 4.18 6.38 0.85
C VAL A 102 3.53 7.75 1.05
N HIS A 103 4.29 8.80 0.73
CA HIS A 103 3.78 10.17 0.76
C HIS A 103 3.35 10.69 -0.63
N ALA A 104 3.41 9.86 -1.66
CA ALA A 104 3.08 10.24 -3.02
C ALA A 104 1.57 10.49 -3.20
N LYS A 105 1.23 11.50 -4.00
CA LYS A 105 -0.13 11.76 -4.48
C LYS A 105 -0.09 11.88 -6.00
N GLY A 106 -0.21 10.73 -6.64
CA GLY A 106 -0.19 10.67 -8.09
C GLY A 106 -1.00 9.50 -8.62
N MET A 107 -1.41 9.63 -9.87
CA MET A 107 -2.17 8.61 -10.59
C MET A 107 -1.64 8.54 -12.02
N ILE A 108 -1.40 7.33 -12.50
CA ILE A 108 -1.03 7.04 -13.89
C ILE A 108 -2.19 6.28 -14.50
N VAL A 109 -2.64 6.72 -15.67
CA VAL A 109 -3.77 6.11 -16.39
C VAL A 109 -3.30 5.73 -17.79
N ASP A 110 -3.47 4.45 -18.13
CA ASP A 110 -3.23 3.85 -19.45
C ASP A 110 -1.84 4.13 -20.05
N ASP A 111 -0.83 4.42 -19.20
CA ASP A 111 0.52 4.86 -19.58
C ASP A 111 0.54 6.11 -20.50
N GLU A 112 -0.56 6.86 -20.54
CA GLU A 112 -0.78 8.04 -21.39
C GLU A 112 -0.90 9.33 -20.58
N TYR A 113 -1.61 9.27 -19.45
CA TYR A 113 -1.95 10.43 -18.64
C TYR A 113 -1.43 10.27 -17.22
N VAL A 114 -0.93 11.36 -16.63
CA VAL A 114 -0.44 11.38 -15.25
C VAL A 114 -1.02 12.58 -14.51
N ILE A 115 -1.41 12.36 -13.25
CA ILE A 115 -1.72 13.41 -12.27
C ILE A 115 -0.67 13.35 -11.18
N ILE A 116 -0.09 14.50 -10.81
CA ILE A 116 0.84 14.64 -9.69
C ILE A 116 0.45 15.91 -8.91
N GLY A 117 0.37 15.81 -7.59
CA GLY A 117 0.02 16.96 -6.76
C GLY A 117 0.22 16.76 -5.28
N SER A 118 -0.47 17.56 -4.48
CA SER A 118 -0.48 17.49 -3.02
C SER A 118 -1.72 16.78 -2.46
N ALA A 119 -2.81 16.72 -3.23
CA ALA A 119 -4.11 16.21 -2.80
C ALA A 119 -4.10 14.70 -2.51
N ASN A 120 -4.37 14.33 -1.26
CA ASN A 120 -4.65 12.93 -0.89
C ASN A 120 -5.99 12.49 -1.46
N ILE A 121 -6.23 11.17 -1.51
CA ILE A 121 -7.53 10.64 -1.92
C ILE A 121 -8.38 10.46 -0.66
N ASN A 122 -8.84 11.60 -0.14
CA ASN A 122 -9.70 11.72 1.04
C ASN A 122 -10.54 13.00 0.94
N GLN A 123 -11.53 13.15 1.82
CA GLN A 123 -12.42 14.30 1.81
C GLN A 123 -11.69 15.59 2.13
N ARG A 124 -10.69 15.55 3.03
CA ARG A 124 -9.89 16.73 3.40
C ARG A 124 -9.24 17.40 2.18
N SER A 125 -8.63 16.62 1.29
CA SER A 125 -7.95 17.13 0.11
C SER A 125 -8.91 17.32 -1.08
N LEU A 126 -9.94 16.48 -1.25
CA LEU A 126 -10.80 16.50 -2.44
C LEU A 126 -12.05 17.38 -2.32
N ALA A 127 -12.41 17.85 -1.13
CA ALA A 127 -13.60 18.70 -0.93
C ALA A 127 -13.50 20.08 -1.59
N GLY A 128 -12.29 20.60 -1.80
CA GLY A 128 -12.03 21.96 -2.32
C GLY A 128 -12.32 23.10 -1.33
N SER A 129 -13.06 22.84 -0.25
CA SER A 129 -13.39 23.81 0.82
C SER A 129 -12.67 23.54 2.15
N ARG A 130 -11.81 22.53 2.20
CA ARG A 130 -11.02 22.14 3.37
C ARG A 130 -9.55 22.52 3.17
N ASP A 131 -8.66 21.56 2.91
CA ASP A 131 -7.25 21.88 2.67
C ASP A 131 -7.08 22.48 1.27
N THR A 132 -6.18 23.45 1.15
CA THR A 132 -5.80 24.01 -0.16
C THR A 132 -4.79 23.07 -0.82
N GLU A 133 -5.15 22.55 -1.99
CA GLU A 133 -4.34 21.59 -2.73
C GLU A 133 -4.00 22.12 -4.12
N ILE A 134 -2.91 21.61 -4.69
CA ILE A 134 -2.54 21.84 -6.09
C ILE A 134 -2.19 20.51 -6.76
N ALA A 135 -2.60 20.35 -8.01
CA ALA A 135 -2.25 19.20 -8.83
C ALA A 135 -2.08 19.61 -10.29
N MET A 136 -1.21 18.89 -10.99
CA MET A 136 -1.06 18.98 -12.44
C MET A 136 -1.44 17.64 -13.07
N GLY A 137 -2.30 17.72 -14.09
CA GLY A 137 -2.53 16.66 -15.06
C GLY A 137 -1.76 16.91 -16.36
N ALA A 138 -1.10 15.90 -16.88
CA ALA A 138 -0.31 16.00 -18.11
C ALA A 138 -0.39 14.72 -18.94
N TYR A 139 -0.25 14.88 -20.26
CA TYR A 139 -0.11 13.81 -21.23
C TYR A 139 0.80 14.26 -22.38
N GLN A 140 1.28 13.31 -23.17
CA GLN A 140 2.09 13.60 -24.35
C GLN A 140 1.24 13.41 -25.62
N PRO A 141 0.92 14.47 -26.39
CA PRO A 141 -0.03 14.37 -27.53
C PRO A 141 0.37 13.35 -28.62
N HIS A 142 1.66 13.05 -28.76
CA HIS A 142 2.17 12.05 -29.70
C HIS A 142 2.33 10.65 -29.08
N HIS A 143 2.03 10.46 -27.81
CA HIS A 143 2.08 9.17 -27.10
C HIS A 143 0.72 8.92 -26.45
N THR A 144 -0.30 8.80 -27.28
CA THR A 144 -1.67 8.46 -26.87
C THR A 144 -2.15 7.21 -27.59
N TRP A 145 -3.07 6.46 -26.99
CA TRP A 145 -3.71 5.30 -27.60
C TRP A 145 -4.37 5.69 -28.94
N THR A 146 -5.08 6.82 -28.97
CA THR A 146 -5.77 7.32 -30.17
C THR A 146 -4.80 7.63 -31.32
N LYS A 147 -3.64 8.25 -31.04
CA LYS A 147 -2.68 8.65 -32.09
C LYS A 147 -1.76 7.51 -32.50
N ARG A 148 -1.31 6.69 -31.55
CA ARG A 148 -0.37 5.58 -31.82
C ARG A 148 -1.06 4.32 -32.29
N LYS A 149 -2.35 4.12 -31.98
CA LYS A 149 -3.12 2.89 -32.22
C LYS A 149 -2.48 1.63 -31.61
N ARG A 150 -1.63 1.82 -30.60
CA ARG A 150 -0.92 0.81 -29.81
C ARG A 150 -0.54 1.44 -28.47
N HIS A 151 -0.12 0.61 -27.53
CA HIS A 151 0.34 1.03 -26.21
C HIS A 151 1.32 2.22 -26.30
N PRO A 152 0.99 3.38 -25.69
CA PRO A 152 1.84 4.57 -25.71
C PRO A 152 3.09 4.41 -24.84
N HIS A 153 4.23 4.13 -25.45
CA HIS A 153 5.52 4.10 -24.74
C HIS A 153 6.16 5.49 -24.68
N GLY A 154 5.51 6.41 -23.96
CA GLY A 154 6.00 7.75 -23.68
C GLY A 154 6.85 7.85 -22.39
N GLN A 155 7.03 9.08 -21.92
CA GLN A 155 7.60 9.39 -20.61
C GLN A 155 6.72 8.89 -19.46
N VAL A 156 5.39 8.91 -19.62
CA VAL A 156 4.46 8.38 -18.61
C VAL A 156 4.67 6.87 -18.41
N TYR A 157 4.70 6.10 -19.51
CA TYR A 157 5.12 4.69 -19.51
C TYR A 157 6.48 4.47 -18.83
N GLY A 158 7.49 5.26 -19.23
CA GLY A 158 8.84 5.14 -18.66
C GLY A 158 8.88 5.42 -17.16
N TYR A 159 8.15 6.43 -16.70
CA TYR A 159 8.00 6.77 -15.28
C TYR A 159 7.35 5.62 -14.50
N ARG A 160 6.26 5.05 -15.03
CA ARG A 160 5.56 3.91 -14.43
C ARG A 160 6.44 2.66 -14.36
N MET A 161 7.17 2.32 -15.43
CA MET A 161 8.15 1.23 -15.44
C MET A 161 9.28 1.46 -14.41
N SER A 162 9.75 2.70 -14.25
CA SER A 162 10.80 3.04 -13.27
C SER A 162 10.31 2.85 -11.83
N LEU A 163 9.09 3.31 -11.50
CA LEU A 163 8.48 3.07 -10.19
C LEU A 163 8.28 1.58 -9.91
N TRP A 164 7.86 0.83 -10.92
CA TRP A 164 7.71 -0.62 -10.80
C TRP A 164 9.04 -1.31 -10.61
N ALA A 165 10.10 -0.88 -11.29
CA ALA A 165 11.45 -1.42 -11.08
C ALA A 165 11.96 -1.17 -9.66
N GLU A 166 11.70 0.02 -9.09
CA GLU A 166 12.01 0.34 -7.70
C GLU A 166 11.21 -0.56 -6.73
N HIS A 167 9.89 -0.63 -6.89
CA HIS A 167 9.02 -1.31 -5.93
C HIS A 167 9.07 -2.84 -6.06
N LEU A 168 9.27 -3.38 -7.25
CA LEU A 168 9.34 -4.84 -7.49
C LEU A 168 10.78 -5.36 -7.48
N GLY A 169 11.79 -4.48 -7.48
CA GLY A 169 13.20 -4.84 -7.48
C GLY A 169 13.68 -5.49 -8.79
N MET A 170 12.89 -5.41 -9.87
CA MET A 170 13.21 -6.05 -11.15
C MET A 170 12.50 -5.39 -12.34
N ILE A 171 12.98 -5.68 -13.54
CA ILE A 171 12.32 -5.35 -14.81
C ILE A 171 11.90 -6.68 -15.46
N ASP A 172 10.64 -6.77 -15.87
CA ASP A 172 10.08 -7.96 -16.49
C ASP A 172 9.16 -7.57 -17.66
N ASP A 173 9.13 -8.40 -18.72
CA ASP A 173 8.30 -8.14 -19.91
C ASP A 173 6.81 -8.14 -19.59
N ARG A 174 6.37 -8.88 -18.58
CA ARG A 174 4.97 -8.89 -18.13
C ARG A 174 4.51 -7.51 -17.66
N PHE A 175 5.41 -6.69 -17.12
CA PHE A 175 5.10 -5.33 -16.65
C PHE A 175 4.85 -4.33 -17.79
N LYS A 176 5.11 -4.72 -19.04
CA LYS A 176 4.83 -3.88 -20.21
C LYS A 176 3.33 -3.77 -20.48
N GLU A 177 2.54 -4.76 -20.07
CA GLU A 177 1.08 -4.81 -20.28
C GLU A 177 0.35 -4.97 -18.93
N PRO A 178 0.23 -3.88 -18.14
CA PRO A 178 -0.28 -3.92 -16.76
C PRO A 178 -1.76 -4.30 -16.65
N ASN A 179 -2.51 -4.23 -17.75
CA ASN A 179 -3.91 -4.68 -17.86
C ASN A 179 -4.03 -6.20 -18.05
N SER A 180 -2.95 -6.91 -18.32
CA SER A 180 -2.98 -8.35 -18.51
C SER A 180 -3.13 -9.09 -17.17
N LEU A 181 -3.93 -10.15 -17.15
CA LEU A 181 -4.09 -10.98 -15.95
C LEU A 181 -2.79 -11.63 -15.50
N GLU A 182 -1.91 -11.97 -16.45
CA GLU A 182 -0.58 -12.48 -16.17
C GLU A 182 0.27 -11.48 -15.38
N CYS A 183 0.27 -10.21 -15.79
CA CYS A 183 0.96 -9.15 -15.06
C CYS A 183 0.40 -8.99 -13.64
N VAL A 184 -0.92 -8.90 -13.49
CA VAL A 184 -1.57 -8.74 -12.18
C VAL A 184 -1.21 -9.89 -11.25
N LYS A 185 -1.30 -11.13 -11.72
CA LYS A 185 -0.95 -12.32 -10.95
C LYS A 185 0.53 -12.35 -10.57
N PHE A 186 1.41 -11.94 -11.47
CA PHE A 186 2.84 -11.92 -11.17
C PHE A 186 3.21 -10.86 -10.14
N VAL A 187 2.65 -9.65 -10.24
CA VAL A 187 2.80 -8.59 -9.23
C VAL A 187 2.25 -9.03 -7.88
N ASN A 188 1.07 -9.65 -7.85
CA ASN A 188 0.48 -10.19 -6.61
C ASN A 188 1.36 -11.25 -5.98
N LYS A 189 1.90 -12.18 -6.77
CA LYS A 189 2.81 -13.22 -6.27
C LYS A 189 4.03 -12.61 -5.57
N ILE A 190 4.71 -11.63 -6.20
CA ILE A 190 5.87 -10.95 -5.59
C ILE A 190 5.46 -10.26 -4.28
N ALA A 191 4.34 -9.54 -4.29
CA ALA A 191 3.86 -8.78 -3.14
C ALA A 191 3.45 -9.68 -1.96
N GLU A 192 2.86 -10.85 -2.22
CA GLU A 192 2.49 -11.87 -1.24
C GLU A 192 3.71 -12.57 -0.65
N GLU A 193 4.66 -12.97 -1.49
CA GLU A 193 5.94 -13.54 -1.04
C GLU A 193 6.71 -12.53 -0.18
N ASN A 194 6.76 -11.27 -0.58
CA ASN A 194 7.37 -10.22 0.22
C ASN A 194 6.62 -9.98 1.54
N TRP A 195 5.29 -10.00 1.57
CA TRP A 195 4.55 -9.88 2.83
C TRP A 195 4.84 -11.04 3.80
N SER A 196 4.91 -12.28 3.27
CA SER A 196 5.32 -13.45 4.05
C SER A 196 6.72 -13.30 4.63
N ARG A 197 7.69 -12.84 3.81
CA ARG A 197 9.05 -12.56 4.27
C ARG A 197 9.11 -11.36 5.21
N TYR A 198 8.28 -10.35 5.02
CA TYR A 198 8.24 -9.17 5.89
C TYR A 198 7.75 -9.55 7.28
N THR A 199 6.75 -10.42 7.38
CA THR A 199 6.13 -10.83 8.66
C THR A 199 6.86 -11.96 9.39
N ALA A 200 7.69 -12.74 8.71
CA ALA A 200 8.43 -13.87 9.27
C ALA A 200 9.41 -13.50 10.41
N GLU A 201 9.63 -14.41 11.35
CA GLU A 201 10.64 -14.25 12.40
C GLU A 201 12.06 -14.25 11.82
N GLU A 202 12.33 -15.18 10.90
CA GLU A 202 13.61 -15.25 10.18
C GLU A 202 13.82 -13.99 9.32
N ILE A 203 15.01 -13.39 9.42
CA ILE A 203 15.37 -12.18 8.69
C ILE A 203 15.88 -12.58 7.30
N THR A 204 15.00 -12.45 6.31
CA THR A 204 15.33 -12.64 4.90
C THR A 204 15.10 -11.36 4.10
N PRO A 205 16.00 -10.99 3.17
CA PRO A 205 15.79 -9.84 2.28
C PRO A 205 14.50 -9.96 1.45
N LEU A 206 13.87 -8.81 1.22
CA LEU A 206 12.72 -8.68 0.32
C LEU A 206 13.18 -8.62 -1.14
N THR A 207 12.26 -8.94 -2.05
CA THR A 207 12.45 -8.68 -3.48
C THR A 207 11.82 -7.33 -3.81
N GLY A 208 12.63 -6.27 -3.85
CA GLY A 208 12.11 -4.90 -3.90
C GLY A 208 11.40 -4.53 -2.59
N HIS A 209 10.34 -3.74 -2.69
CA HIS A 209 9.65 -3.10 -1.55
C HIS A 209 8.14 -3.30 -1.52
N LEU A 210 7.53 -3.80 -2.60
CA LEU A 210 6.09 -3.93 -2.72
C LEU A 210 5.59 -5.07 -1.81
N LEU A 211 4.67 -4.73 -0.91
CA LEU A 211 3.98 -5.66 -0.02
C LEU A 211 2.50 -5.72 -0.36
N LYS A 212 1.91 -6.91 -0.33
CA LYS A 212 0.45 -7.04 -0.43
C LYS A 212 -0.16 -6.36 0.80
N TYR A 213 -1.16 -5.50 0.59
CA TYR A 213 -1.84 -4.89 1.74
C TYR A 213 -2.51 -6.00 2.57
N PRO A 214 -2.32 -6.04 3.90
CA PRO A 214 -2.54 -7.25 4.70
C PRO A 214 -4.01 -7.50 5.06
N VAL A 215 -4.86 -7.62 4.04
CA VAL A 215 -6.28 -7.90 4.16
C VAL A 215 -6.63 -9.16 3.38
N LYS A 216 -7.50 -9.99 3.96
CA LYS A 216 -8.13 -11.10 3.29
C LYS A 216 -9.31 -10.58 2.48
N VAL A 217 -9.43 -11.01 1.23
CA VAL A 217 -10.55 -10.66 0.35
C VAL A 217 -11.18 -11.96 -0.12
N GLU A 218 -12.47 -12.12 0.14
CA GLU A 218 -13.26 -13.28 -0.29
C GLU A 218 -13.84 -13.06 -1.70
N ALA A 219 -14.28 -14.15 -2.33
CA ALA A 219 -14.89 -14.10 -3.66
C ALA A 219 -16.19 -13.26 -3.73
N ASP A 220 -16.90 -13.10 -2.61
CA ASP A 220 -18.09 -12.23 -2.51
C ASP A 220 -17.75 -10.75 -2.26
N GLY A 221 -16.45 -10.41 -2.17
CA GLY A 221 -15.96 -9.06 -1.91
C GLY A 221 -15.87 -8.71 -0.43
N LYS A 222 -16.13 -9.65 0.50
CA LYS A 222 -15.89 -9.42 1.93
C LYS A 222 -14.40 -9.28 2.23
N VAL A 223 -14.09 -8.29 3.05
CA VAL A 223 -12.75 -7.95 3.49
C VAL A 223 -12.63 -8.22 4.98
N GLY A 224 -11.57 -8.93 5.35
CA GLY A 224 -11.27 -9.27 6.74
C GLY A 224 -9.78 -9.21 7.02
N PRO A 225 -9.37 -9.36 8.29
CA PRO A 225 -7.96 -9.49 8.62
C PRO A 225 -7.40 -10.81 8.06
N LEU A 226 -6.10 -10.82 7.76
CA LEU A 226 -5.40 -12.08 7.50
C LEU A 226 -5.35 -12.91 8.80
N PRO A 227 -5.39 -14.26 8.72
CA PRO A 227 -5.33 -15.10 9.91
C PRO A 227 -4.10 -14.80 10.79
N ASN A 228 -4.34 -14.58 12.09
CA ASN A 228 -3.30 -14.23 13.08
C ASN A 228 -2.55 -12.91 12.79
N GLN A 229 -3.09 -12.05 11.93
CA GLN A 229 -2.50 -10.77 11.52
C GLN A 229 -3.55 -9.66 11.55
N GLU A 230 -4.14 -9.43 12.72
CA GLU A 230 -5.14 -8.36 12.93
C GLU A 230 -4.50 -6.97 13.04
N CYS A 231 -3.25 -6.91 13.50
CA CYS A 231 -2.50 -5.69 13.73
C CYS A 231 -1.25 -5.59 12.86
N PHE A 232 -0.74 -4.38 12.65
CA PHE A 232 0.54 -4.21 11.98
C PHE A 232 1.68 -4.82 12.81
N PRO A 233 2.67 -5.47 12.16
CA PRO A 233 3.82 -6.03 12.84
C PRO A 233 4.60 -4.95 13.60
N ASP A 234 5.07 -5.29 14.80
CA ASP A 234 5.93 -4.50 15.69
C ASP A 234 5.29 -3.24 16.30
N VAL A 235 4.54 -2.48 15.51
CA VAL A 235 3.91 -1.21 15.93
C VAL A 235 2.51 -1.39 16.51
N GLY A 236 1.84 -2.51 16.24
CA GLY A 236 0.46 -2.74 16.65
C GLY A 236 -0.54 -1.89 15.86
N GLY A 237 -1.74 -1.70 16.43
CA GLY A 237 -2.85 -1.01 15.76
C GLY A 237 -3.54 -1.88 14.71
N LYS A 238 -4.86 -1.87 14.68
CA LYS A 238 -5.64 -2.74 13.79
C LYS A 238 -5.51 -2.35 12.33
N ILE A 239 -5.25 -3.32 11.46
CA ILE A 239 -5.09 -3.12 10.00
C ILE A 239 -6.36 -2.57 9.36
N LEU A 240 -7.52 -3.05 9.80
CA LEU A 240 -8.85 -2.57 9.37
C LEU A 240 -9.42 -1.47 10.28
N GLY A 241 -8.58 -0.92 11.16
CA GLY A 241 -8.96 0.11 12.10
C GLY A 241 -9.84 -0.38 13.25
N ALA A 242 -10.27 0.59 14.05
CA ALA A 242 -11.22 0.43 15.13
C ALA A 242 -12.11 1.67 15.18
N TYR A 243 -13.39 1.50 15.54
CA TYR A 243 -14.27 2.63 15.77
C TYR A 243 -13.69 3.53 16.87
N THR A 244 -13.63 4.84 16.59
CA THR A 244 -13.14 5.84 17.54
C THR A 244 -14.19 6.91 17.79
N ALA A 245 -14.04 7.65 18.89
CA ALA A 245 -14.90 8.79 19.20
C ALA A 245 -14.50 10.08 18.44
N LEU A 246 -13.51 10.01 17.53
CA LEU A 246 -13.08 11.17 16.76
C LEU A 246 -14.15 11.53 15.71
N PRO A 247 -14.45 12.82 15.52
CA PRO A 247 -15.37 13.24 14.48
C PRO A 247 -14.75 13.04 13.09
N ASP A 248 -15.57 12.58 12.16
CA ASP A 248 -15.21 12.36 10.75
C ASP A 248 -14.56 13.58 10.07
N THR A 249 -14.88 14.79 10.53
CA THR A 249 -14.28 16.02 10.02
C THR A 249 -12.76 16.08 10.23
N LEU A 250 -12.23 15.34 11.20
CA LEU A 250 -10.80 15.23 11.48
C LEU A 250 -10.14 14.07 10.75
N THR A 251 -10.85 12.99 10.44
CA THR A 251 -10.23 11.75 9.93
C THR A 251 -10.48 11.51 8.44
N MET A 252 -11.53 12.12 7.87
CA MET A 252 -11.89 12.08 6.45
C MET A 252 -11.32 13.25 5.63
#